data_AF-A0A0D3FUT9-F1
#
_entry.id   AF-A0A0D3FUT9-F1
#
_cell.length_a   1.000
_cell.length_b   1.000
_cell.length_c   1.000
_cell.angle_alpha   90.00
_cell.angle_beta   90.00
_cell.angle_gamma   90.00
#
_symmetry.space_group_name_H-M   'P 1'
#
loop_
_entity.id
_entity.type
_entity.pdbx_description
1 polymer ?
#
loop_
_entity_poly.entity_id
_entity_poly.type
_entity_poly.pdbx_seq_one_letter_code
_entity_poly.pdbx_strand_id
1 'polypeptide(L)'
;MRSKGPLICLGSGLAIEALPALFSQFPNLHKVEINYSGWAPGNGSQIDNQRLRVLSFSLPLLNDLTLSFCSEINDSGLACLTNCKMLMSLKLNSTPEITSRGLLSLAVGCKTLSSLHLNNCKGIASSTEWLEHLGTNGSLEELVVKNCKGIGQYHFLMFGPGWMKLQKFEFENEQSFWSIFRRDRDPSYKAHTYRYDLLCEGLKDLRLVRIVTEPKGPEIGLRFLLGKCRSLEKLSLEYVSGLIDNDMIALSQTCKNLKSISLWLKPEHYNVGDDIIFRTGFTDESLKALALNCPFLQKC
;
A
#
# COMPACT_ATOMS: atom_id res chain seq x y z
N MET A 1 21.17 -12.93 7.03
CA MET A 1 20.47 -14.19 6.68
C MET A 1 19.20 -14.24 7.51
N ARG A 2 18.01 -14.00 6.93
CA ARG A 2 16.73 -14.13 7.66
C ARG A 2 16.38 -15.61 7.74
N SER A 3 16.35 -16.18 8.94
CA SER A 3 15.94 -17.58 9.13
C SER A 3 14.52 -17.76 8.60
N LYS A 4 14.32 -18.74 7.72
CA LYS A 4 12.99 -19.26 7.42
C LYS A 4 12.47 -19.90 8.71
N GLY A 5 11.81 -19.13 9.55
CA GLY A 5 11.07 -19.65 10.69
C GLY A 5 10.00 -20.64 10.22
N PRO A 6 9.50 -21.52 11.09
CA PRO A 6 8.46 -22.47 10.74
C PRO A 6 7.25 -21.73 10.16
N LEU A 7 6.83 -22.12 8.96
CA LEU A 7 5.61 -21.63 8.30
C LEU A 7 4.52 -22.66 8.60
N ILE A 8 3.52 -22.27 9.38
CA ILE A 8 2.32 -23.11 9.57
C ILE A 8 1.24 -22.60 8.62
N CYS A 9 0.92 -23.41 7.62
CA CYS A 9 -0.27 -23.24 6.79
C CYS A 9 -1.42 -23.99 7.44
N LEU A 10 -2.32 -23.28 8.11
CA LEU A 10 -3.52 -23.89 8.70
C LEU A 10 -4.56 -24.08 7.59
N GLY A 11 -4.77 -25.33 7.16
CA GLY A 11 -5.86 -25.73 6.29
C GLY A 11 -7.19 -25.87 7.05
N SER A 12 -8.26 -26.15 6.31
CA SER A 12 -9.61 -26.33 6.85
C SER A 12 -9.72 -27.53 7.80
N GLY A 13 -10.71 -27.48 8.71
CA GLY A 13 -11.08 -28.61 9.57
C GLY A 13 -10.32 -28.76 10.88
N LEU A 14 -9.43 -27.82 11.25
CA LEU A 14 -8.82 -27.81 12.58
C LEU A 14 -9.83 -27.41 13.67
N ALA A 15 -10.00 -28.31 14.64
CA ALA A 15 -10.76 -28.06 15.87
C ALA A 15 -10.10 -26.94 16.68
N ILE A 16 -10.92 -26.07 17.29
CA ILE A 16 -10.45 -24.90 18.05
C ILE A 16 -9.54 -25.34 19.20
N GLU A 17 -9.90 -26.46 19.83
CA GLU A 17 -9.26 -27.09 20.98
C GLU A 17 -7.86 -27.62 20.65
N ALA A 18 -7.60 -27.94 19.38
CA ALA A 18 -6.31 -28.46 18.93
C ALA A 18 -5.27 -27.35 18.69
N LEU A 19 -5.70 -26.10 18.47
CA LEU A 19 -4.81 -25.00 18.11
C LEU A 19 -3.78 -24.67 19.21
N PRO A 20 -4.12 -24.55 20.51
CA PRO A 20 -3.13 -24.27 21.55
C PRO A 20 -2.07 -25.37 21.66
N ALA A 21 -2.48 -26.64 21.57
CA ALA A 21 -1.58 -27.78 21.62
C ALA A 21 -0.68 -27.89 20.38
N LEU A 22 -1.16 -27.43 19.22
CA LEU A 22 -0.33 -27.30 18.02
C LEU A 22 0.70 -26.18 18.21
N PHE A 23 0.29 -25.00 18.67
CA PHE A 23 1.17 -23.86 18.84
C PHE A 23 2.23 -24.06 19.92
N SER A 24 1.93 -24.79 21.00
CA SER A 24 2.90 -25.11 22.05
C SER A 24 4.07 -25.97 21.55
N GLN A 25 3.89 -26.72 20.47
CA GLN A 25 4.97 -27.49 19.82
C GLN A 25 5.96 -26.59 19.06
N PHE A 26 5.60 -25.33 18.80
CA PHE A 26 6.42 -24.37 18.06
C PHE A 26 6.67 -23.10 18.89
N PRO A 27 7.49 -23.16 19.96
CA PRO A 27 7.70 -22.03 20.88
C PRO A 27 8.36 -20.80 20.21
N ASN A 28 9.03 -20.99 19.07
CA ASN A 28 9.66 -19.93 18.28
C ASN A 28 8.85 -19.58 17.02
N LEU A 29 7.53 -19.82 17.04
CA LEU A 29 6.66 -19.47 15.90
C LEU A 29 6.40 -17.96 15.88
N HIS A 30 7.16 -17.27 15.04
CA HIS A 30 7.05 -15.82 14.85
C HIS A 30 6.35 -15.44 13.54
N LYS A 31 6.09 -16.40 12.65
CA LYS A 31 5.48 -16.18 11.34
C LYS A 31 4.37 -17.19 11.07
N VAL A 32 3.20 -16.71 10.67
CA VAL A 32 2.05 -17.55 10.32
C VAL A 32 1.44 -17.07 9.01
N GLU A 33 1.07 -18.02 8.14
CA GLU A 33 0.35 -17.75 6.90
C GLU A 33 -0.89 -18.64 6.84
N ILE A 34 -2.06 -18.01 6.75
CA ILE A 34 -3.34 -18.68 6.56
C ILE A 34 -3.82 -18.33 5.16
N ASN A 35 -4.07 -19.34 4.32
CA ASN A 35 -4.42 -19.15 2.93
C ASN A 35 -5.52 -20.11 2.49
N TYR A 36 -6.65 -19.55 2.08
CA TYR A 36 -7.81 -20.27 1.55
C TYR A 36 -8.03 -20.01 0.05
N SER A 37 -6.97 -19.68 -0.70
CA SER A 37 -7.06 -19.54 -2.15
C SER A 37 -7.57 -20.84 -2.78
N GLY A 38 -8.64 -20.75 -3.58
CA GLY A 38 -9.27 -21.93 -4.20
C GLY A 38 -10.18 -22.73 -3.27
N TRP A 39 -10.49 -22.22 -2.07
CA TRP A 39 -11.50 -22.81 -1.21
C TRP A 39 -12.88 -22.79 -1.88
N ALA A 40 -13.61 -23.91 -1.76
CA ALA A 40 -14.94 -24.09 -2.30
C ALA A 40 -15.89 -24.72 -1.25
N PRO A 41 -17.22 -24.61 -1.46
CA PRO A 41 -18.19 -25.32 -0.63
C PRO A 41 -17.89 -26.83 -0.63
N GLY A 42 -17.57 -27.38 0.54
CA GLY A 42 -17.17 -28.78 0.73
C GLY A 42 -15.75 -28.98 1.26
N ASN A 43 -14.89 -27.95 1.21
CA ASN A 43 -13.54 -28.02 1.80
C ASN A 43 -13.52 -27.97 3.34
N GLY A 44 -14.67 -27.86 4.02
CA GLY A 44 -14.75 -27.68 5.47
C GLY A 44 -14.66 -26.21 5.89
N SER A 45 -14.84 -25.93 7.18
CA SER A 45 -14.88 -24.56 7.71
C SER A 45 -13.51 -23.87 7.65
N GLN A 46 -13.51 -22.58 7.29
CA GLN A 46 -12.34 -21.72 7.43
C GLN A 46 -12.07 -21.36 8.90
N ILE A 47 -10.91 -20.74 9.14
CA ILE A 47 -10.63 -20.06 10.41
C ILE A 47 -11.53 -18.85 10.52
N ASP A 48 -12.29 -18.80 11.62
CA ASP A 48 -13.17 -17.70 11.99
C ASP A 48 -12.53 -16.80 13.06
N ASN A 49 -13.25 -15.76 13.47
CA ASN A 49 -12.81 -14.84 14.52
C ASN A 49 -12.43 -15.54 15.84
N GLN A 50 -13.13 -16.62 16.21
CA GLN A 50 -12.87 -17.34 17.46
C GLN A 50 -11.52 -18.06 17.41
N ARG A 51 -11.24 -18.75 16.30
CA ARG A 51 -9.94 -19.39 16.08
C ARG A 51 -8.80 -18.39 15.99
N LEU A 52 -9.01 -17.25 15.33
CA LEU A 52 -8.01 -16.19 15.27
C LEU A 52 -7.72 -15.58 16.65
N ARG A 53 -8.73 -15.49 17.52
CA ARG A 53 -8.55 -15.10 18.91
C ARG A 53 -7.67 -16.10 19.65
N VAL A 54 -7.94 -17.40 19.56
CA VAL A 54 -7.10 -18.43 20.20
C VAL A 54 -5.65 -18.33 19.73
N LEU A 55 -5.43 -18.13 18.43
CA LEU A 55 -4.11 -17.89 17.85
C LEU A 55 -3.42 -16.68 18.48
N SER A 56 -4.10 -15.54 18.60
CA SER A 56 -3.49 -14.32 19.13
C SER A 56 -3.09 -14.41 20.61
N PHE A 57 -3.78 -15.24 21.40
CA PHE A 57 -3.38 -15.53 22.78
C PHE A 57 -2.30 -16.61 22.89
N SER A 58 -2.26 -17.55 21.95
CA SER A 58 -1.33 -18.68 22.00
C SER A 58 0.03 -18.37 21.40
N LEU A 59 0.15 -17.31 20.60
CA LEU A 59 1.38 -16.89 19.91
C LEU A 59 1.83 -15.49 20.33
N PRO A 60 2.33 -15.30 21.56
CA PRO A 60 2.72 -13.98 22.07
C PRO A 60 3.90 -13.36 21.31
N LEU A 61 4.70 -14.19 20.62
CA LEU A 61 5.87 -13.77 19.85
C LEU A 61 5.57 -13.62 18.34
N LEU A 62 4.31 -13.65 17.92
CA LEU A 62 3.94 -13.52 16.51
C LEU A 62 4.36 -12.15 15.96
N ASN A 63 5.21 -12.15 14.93
CA ASN A 63 5.75 -10.95 14.29
C ASN A 63 5.23 -10.74 12.86
N ASP A 64 4.93 -11.81 12.12
CA ASP A 64 4.47 -11.77 10.72
C ASP A 64 3.21 -12.63 10.58
N LEU A 65 2.11 -12.00 10.20
CA LEU A 65 0.86 -12.70 9.89
C LEU A 65 0.40 -12.36 8.48
N THR A 66 0.12 -13.40 7.70
CA THR A 66 -0.54 -13.28 6.40
C THR A 66 -1.89 -13.99 6.44
N LEU A 67 -2.97 -13.28 6.10
CA LEU A 67 -4.32 -13.80 5.95
C LEU A 67 -4.77 -13.66 4.49
N SER A 68 -4.98 -14.78 3.81
CA SER A 68 -5.36 -14.81 2.39
C SER A 68 -6.67 -15.55 2.20
N PHE A 69 -7.62 -14.91 1.50
CA PHE A 69 -8.94 -15.47 1.16
C PHE A 69 -9.75 -15.94 2.37
N CYS A 70 -9.50 -15.33 3.53
CA CYS A 70 -10.24 -15.62 4.76
C CYS A 70 -11.56 -14.84 4.77
N SER A 71 -12.68 -15.50 4.45
CA SER A 71 -14.02 -14.89 4.41
C SER A 71 -14.70 -14.87 5.78
N GLU A 72 -14.30 -15.74 6.70
CA GLU A 72 -14.92 -15.85 8.03
C GLU A 72 -14.25 -14.95 9.10
N ILE A 73 -13.32 -14.09 8.69
CA ILE A 73 -12.60 -13.16 9.56
C ILE A 73 -13.04 -11.73 9.25
N ASN A 74 -13.58 -11.05 10.26
CA ASN A 74 -14.04 -9.66 10.17
C ASN A 74 -13.29 -8.75 11.15
N ASP A 75 -13.78 -7.51 11.32
CA ASP A 75 -13.19 -6.51 12.22
C ASP A 75 -12.97 -7.01 13.66
N SER A 76 -13.84 -7.87 14.18
CA SER A 76 -13.71 -8.43 15.53
C SER A 76 -12.54 -9.42 15.62
N GLY A 77 -12.33 -10.23 14.58
CA GLY A 77 -11.15 -11.08 14.46
C GLY A 77 -9.88 -10.25 14.37
N LEU A 78 -9.89 -9.19 13.55
CA LEU A 78 -8.74 -8.30 13.39
C LEU A 78 -8.38 -7.59 14.70
N ALA A 79 -9.38 -7.16 15.49
CA ALA A 79 -9.18 -6.57 16.81
C ALA A 79 -8.50 -7.53 17.81
N CYS A 80 -8.68 -8.85 17.66
CA CYS A 80 -8.01 -9.83 18.51
C CYS A 80 -6.49 -9.85 18.30
N LEU A 81 -5.98 -9.38 17.15
CA LEU A 81 -4.54 -9.28 16.88
C LEU A 81 -3.84 -8.23 17.74
N THR A 82 -4.58 -7.33 18.39
CA THR A 82 -4.01 -6.36 19.34
C THR A 82 -3.37 -7.01 20.57
N ASN A 83 -3.64 -8.31 20.80
CA ASN A 83 -2.95 -9.13 21.80
C ASN A 83 -1.54 -9.54 21.36
N CYS A 84 -1.26 -9.59 20.05
CA CYS A 84 0.06 -9.88 19.50
C CYS A 84 0.97 -8.64 19.59
N LYS A 85 1.54 -8.39 20.77
CA LYS A 85 2.33 -7.17 21.04
C LYS A 85 3.59 -7.04 20.19
N MET A 86 4.07 -8.14 19.61
CA MET A 86 5.25 -8.16 18.74
C MET A 86 4.91 -8.13 17.25
N LEU A 87 3.63 -7.98 16.87
CA LEU A 87 3.23 -8.01 15.46
C LEU A 87 3.83 -6.83 14.67
N MET A 88 4.78 -7.14 13.78
CA MET A 88 5.53 -6.18 12.97
C MET A 88 5.05 -6.13 11.51
N SER A 89 4.52 -7.23 10.97
CA SER A 89 4.05 -7.31 9.60
C SER A 89 2.68 -7.98 9.53
N LEU A 90 1.74 -7.32 8.85
CA LEU A 90 0.42 -7.87 8.55
C LEU A 90 0.15 -7.77 7.05
N LYS A 91 -0.25 -8.89 6.44
CA LYS A 91 -0.71 -8.94 5.06
C LYS A 91 -2.14 -9.47 5.00
N LEU A 92 -3.03 -8.66 4.43
CA LEU A 92 -4.42 -9.02 4.20
C LEU A 92 -4.64 -9.13 2.68
N ASN A 93 -4.94 -10.34 2.21
CA ASN A 93 -5.16 -10.62 0.80
C ASN A 93 -6.59 -11.13 0.61
N SER A 94 -7.43 -10.39 -0.11
CA SER A 94 -8.82 -10.76 -0.39
C SER A 94 -9.60 -11.16 0.86
N THR A 95 -9.55 -10.33 1.91
CA THR A 95 -10.33 -10.49 3.15
C THR A 95 -11.56 -9.57 3.10
N PRO A 96 -12.71 -10.03 2.58
CA PRO A 96 -13.83 -9.16 2.21
C PRO A 96 -14.54 -8.52 3.42
N GLU A 97 -14.58 -9.20 4.56
CA GLU A 97 -15.33 -8.78 5.76
C GLU A 97 -14.54 -7.83 6.69
N ILE A 98 -13.29 -7.51 6.34
CA ILE A 98 -12.47 -6.53 7.07
C ILE A 98 -12.71 -5.14 6.50
N THR A 99 -13.00 -4.18 7.38
CA THR A 99 -13.33 -2.79 7.04
C THR A 99 -12.32 -1.80 7.64
N SER A 100 -12.53 -0.50 7.36
CA SER A 100 -11.75 0.58 7.98
C SER A 100 -11.81 0.57 9.52
N ARG A 101 -12.88 0.03 10.13
CA ARG A 101 -13.01 -0.07 11.60
C ARG A 101 -12.06 -1.10 12.20
N GLY A 102 -11.89 -2.24 11.54
CA GLY A 102 -10.91 -3.24 11.92
C GLY A 102 -9.47 -2.70 11.80
N LEU A 103 -9.16 -2.01 10.70
CA LEU A 103 -7.85 -1.37 10.52
C LEU A 103 -7.57 -0.29 11.56
N LEU A 104 -8.59 0.49 11.96
CA LEU A 104 -8.46 1.47 13.03
C LEU A 104 -8.13 0.78 14.36
N SER A 105 -8.83 -0.31 14.68
CA SER A 105 -8.59 -1.09 15.90
C SER A 105 -7.16 -1.65 15.93
N LEU A 106 -6.67 -2.15 14.79
CA LEU A 106 -5.30 -2.61 14.61
C LEU A 106 -4.30 -1.45 14.80
N ALA A 107 -4.51 -0.32 14.14
CA ALA A 107 -3.64 0.86 14.25
C ALA A 107 -3.59 1.41 15.69
N VAL A 108 -4.70 1.34 16.42
CA VAL A 108 -4.73 1.74 17.84
C VAL A 108 -3.98 0.74 18.72
N GLY A 109 -4.16 -0.57 18.52
CA GLY A 109 -3.63 -1.58 19.43
C GLY A 109 -2.22 -2.13 19.11
N CYS A 110 -1.79 -2.13 17.85
CA CYS A 110 -0.52 -2.71 17.39
C CYS A 110 0.51 -1.62 17.07
N LYS A 111 1.15 -1.06 18.11
CA LYS A 111 2.12 0.04 17.96
C LYS A 111 3.45 -0.37 17.30
N THR A 112 3.75 -1.67 17.27
CA THR A 112 4.96 -2.25 16.69
C THR A 112 4.84 -2.53 15.19
N LEU A 113 3.67 -2.33 14.59
CA LEU A 113 3.42 -2.61 13.18
C LEU A 113 4.29 -1.72 12.30
N SER A 114 5.17 -2.36 11.52
CA SER A 114 6.13 -1.71 10.61
C SER A 114 5.82 -1.95 9.13
N SER A 115 5.07 -3.01 8.82
CA SER A 115 4.73 -3.40 7.45
C SER A 115 3.24 -3.76 7.36
N LEU A 116 2.51 -3.11 6.46
CA LEU A 116 1.09 -3.39 6.21
C LEU A 116 0.84 -3.55 4.72
N HIS A 117 0.29 -4.69 4.33
CA HIS A 117 -0.12 -4.96 2.96
C HIS A 117 -1.64 -5.21 2.91
N LEU A 118 -2.33 -4.46 2.06
CA LEU A 118 -3.75 -4.56 1.81
C LEU A 118 -3.96 -4.86 0.32
N ASN A 119 -4.32 -6.09 -0.01
CA ASN A 119 -4.48 -6.52 -1.39
C ASN A 119 -5.92 -7.00 -1.63
N ASN A 120 -6.65 -6.34 -2.52
CA ASN A 120 -8.03 -6.70 -2.90
C ASN A 120 -9.00 -6.77 -1.68
N CYS A 121 -8.77 -5.92 -0.68
CA CYS A 121 -9.62 -5.81 0.51
C CYS A 121 -10.81 -4.87 0.23
N LYS A 122 -11.92 -5.43 -0.26
CA LYS A 122 -13.08 -4.65 -0.74
C LYS A 122 -13.92 -4.03 0.37
N GLY A 123 -13.86 -4.56 1.60
CA GLY A 123 -14.60 -4.04 2.76
C GLY A 123 -14.04 -2.74 3.33
N ILE A 124 -12.81 -2.35 2.94
CA ILE A 124 -12.21 -1.09 3.37
C ILE A 124 -12.83 0.05 2.56
N ALA A 125 -13.75 0.79 3.19
CA ALA A 125 -14.41 1.96 2.62
C ALA A 125 -14.76 2.98 3.70
N SER A 126 -15.11 4.19 3.25
CA SER A 126 -15.81 5.23 4.05
C SER A 126 -14.99 6.03 5.07
N SER A 127 -13.90 5.51 5.64
CA SER A 127 -13.06 6.27 6.61
C SER A 127 -11.56 6.07 6.40
N THR A 128 -10.80 7.15 6.61
CA THR A 128 -9.33 7.25 6.58
C THR A 128 -8.70 7.38 7.97
N GLU A 129 -9.48 7.34 9.05
CA GLU A 129 -8.97 7.53 10.43
C GLU A 129 -7.84 6.58 10.79
N TRP A 130 -7.86 5.35 10.25
CA TRP A 130 -6.81 4.37 10.46
C TRP A 130 -5.46 4.82 9.87
N LEU A 131 -5.45 5.57 8.76
CA LEU A 131 -4.23 6.16 8.18
C LEU A 131 -3.65 7.23 9.11
N GLU A 132 -4.50 8.09 9.65
CA GLU A 132 -4.09 9.13 10.60
C GLU A 132 -3.47 8.51 11.87
N HIS A 133 -4.05 7.41 12.35
CA HIS A 133 -3.51 6.68 13.50
C HIS A 133 -2.20 5.95 13.19
N LEU A 134 -2.06 5.34 12.00
CA LEU A 134 -0.79 4.74 11.58
C LEU A 134 0.31 5.80 11.48
N GLY A 135 -0.01 6.97 10.93
CA GLY A 135 0.88 8.12 10.92
C GLY A 135 1.26 8.55 12.34
N THR A 136 0.28 8.75 13.22
CA THR A 136 0.52 9.18 14.61
C THR A 136 1.41 8.20 15.38
N ASN A 137 1.29 6.89 15.12
CA ASN A 137 2.17 5.90 15.72
C ASN A 137 3.63 6.03 15.23
N GLY A 138 3.82 6.44 13.98
CA GLY A 138 5.13 6.67 13.38
C GLY A 138 6.05 5.45 13.32
N SER A 139 5.49 4.24 13.33
CA SER A 139 6.23 2.98 13.27
C SER A 139 6.29 2.37 11.87
N LEU A 140 5.43 2.79 10.95
CA LEU A 140 5.29 2.14 9.65
C LEU A 140 6.46 2.48 8.71
N GLU A 141 7.09 1.44 8.17
CA GLU A 141 8.19 1.47 7.22
C GLU A 141 7.78 1.02 5.81
N GLU A 142 6.79 0.13 5.70
CA GLU A 142 6.28 -0.37 4.43
C GLU A 142 4.74 -0.34 4.41
N LEU A 143 4.19 0.30 3.38
CA LEU A 143 2.76 0.30 3.10
C LEU A 143 2.52 -0.10 1.64
N VAL A 144 1.74 -1.16 1.45
CA VAL A 144 1.33 -1.63 0.13
C VAL A 144 -0.19 -1.70 0.09
N VAL A 145 -0.81 -0.98 -0.83
CA VAL A 145 -2.26 -0.97 -1.02
C VAL A 145 -2.59 -1.21 -2.48
N LYS A 146 -3.20 -2.37 -2.76
CA LYS A 146 -3.59 -2.79 -4.11
C LYS A 146 -5.06 -3.10 -4.18
N ASN A 147 -5.76 -2.52 -5.14
CA ASN A 147 -7.13 -2.86 -5.53
C ASN A 147 -8.13 -2.84 -4.35
N CYS A 148 -7.93 -1.91 -3.41
CA CYS A 148 -8.83 -1.66 -2.29
C CYS A 148 -9.76 -0.50 -2.67
N LYS A 149 -10.98 -0.84 -3.14
CA LYS A 149 -11.91 0.11 -3.79
C LYS A 149 -12.23 1.37 -2.98
N GLY A 150 -12.34 1.27 -1.66
CA GLY A 150 -12.65 2.42 -0.82
C GLY A 150 -11.45 3.29 -0.47
N ILE A 151 -10.27 2.99 -1.02
CA ILE A 151 -9.06 3.78 -0.84
C ILE A 151 -8.70 4.46 -2.17
N GLY A 152 -9.05 5.74 -2.29
CA GLY A 152 -8.61 6.62 -3.37
C GLY A 152 -7.18 7.10 -3.21
N GLN A 153 -6.61 7.60 -4.31
CA GLN A 153 -5.21 8.06 -4.36
C GLN A 153 -4.96 9.28 -3.46
N TYR A 154 -5.98 10.11 -3.24
CA TYR A 154 -5.86 11.34 -2.46
C TYR A 154 -5.74 11.09 -0.95
N HIS A 155 -6.18 9.92 -0.46
CA HIS A 155 -6.05 9.56 0.96
C HIS A 155 -4.60 9.46 1.43
N PHE A 156 -3.69 9.06 0.54
CA PHE A 156 -2.26 8.95 0.86
C PHE A 156 -1.49 10.26 0.71
N LEU A 157 -2.12 11.29 0.12
CA LEU A 157 -1.54 12.63 0.08
C LEU A 157 -1.66 13.36 1.42
N MET A 158 -2.30 12.72 2.41
CA MET A 158 -2.41 13.18 3.80
C MET A 158 -1.24 12.72 4.69
N PHE A 159 -0.16 12.14 4.14
CA PHE A 159 0.99 11.71 4.95
C PHE A 159 1.71 12.90 5.60
N GLY A 160 1.25 13.31 6.78
CA GLY A 160 1.91 14.32 7.59
C GLY A 160 3.20 13.82 8.27
N PRO A 161 3.71 14.56 9.27
CA PRO A 161 4.96 14.26 10.00
C PRO A 161 5.04 12.86 10.63
N GLY A 162 3.91 12.18 10.81
CA GLY A 162 3.86 10.83 11.34
C GLY A 162 4.54 9.77 10.44
N TRP A 163 4.69 10.02 9.15
CA TRP A 163 5.13 9.01 8.17
C TRP A 163 6.65 9.01 7.90
N MET A 164 7.44 9.63 8.78
CA MET A 164 8.89 9.84 8.60
C MET A 164 9.72 8.57 8.44
N LYS A 165 9.23 7.42 8.93
CA LYS A 165 9.90 6.12 8.82
C LYS A 165 9.55 5.35 7.54
N LEU A 166 8.58 5.83 6.76
CA LEU A 166 8.11 5.13 5.57
C LEU A 166 9.24 5.06 4.53
N GLN A 167 9.70 3.85 4.24
CA GLN A 167 10.75 3.57 3.28
C GLN A 167 10.20 2.99 1.98
N LYS A 168 9.05 2.31 2.03
CA LYS A 168 8.41 1.72 0.86
C LYS A 168 6.93 2.05 0.81
N PHE A 169 6.49 2.57 -0.32
CA PHE A 169 5.10 2.86 -0.60
C PHE A 169 4.69 2.33 -1.97
N GLU A 170 3.64 1.53 -1.98
CA GLU A 170 3.05 1.01 -3.21
C GLU A 170 1.55 1.23 -3.21
N PHE A 171 1.05 1.88 -4.26
CA PHE A 171 -0.37 2.09 -4.46
C PHE A 171 -0.81 1.70 -5.86
N GLU A 172 -1.87 0.89 -5.93
CA GLU A 172 -2.49 0.43 -7.16
C GLU A 172 -4.01 0.41 -6.99
N ASN A 173 -4.73 1.04 -7.92
CA ASN A 173 -6.19 0.98 -7.95
C ASN A 173 -6.72 0.72 -9.36
N GLU A 174 -7.28 -0.47 -9.57
CA GLU A 174 -7.93 -0.85 -10.83
C GLU A 174 -9.05 0.11 -11.25
N GLN A 175 -9.79 0.72 -10.33
CA GLN A 175 -10.91 1.61 -10.66
C GLN A 175 -10.47 2.92 -11.29
N SER A 176 -9.28 3.41 -10.96
CA SER A 176 -8.70 4.60 -11.58
C SER A 176 -8.51 4.45 -13.09
N PHE A 177 -8.47 3.21 -13.60
CA PHE A 177 -8.49 2.97 -15.04
C PHE A 177 -9.77 3.53 -15.68
N TRP A 178 -10.93 3.40 -15.03
CA TRP A 178 -12.21 3.85 -15.57
C TRP A 178 -12.41 5.36 -15.41
N SER A 179 -11.91 5.97 -14.33
CA SER A 179 -11.97 7.44 -14.15
C SER A 179 -11.18 8.18 -15.23
N ILE A 180 -10.06 7.60 -15.71
CA ILE A 180 -9.29 8.12 -16.86
C ILE A 180 -10.15 8.28 -18.11
N PHE A 181 -11.13 7.40 -18.34
CA PHE A 181 -12.02 7.48 -19.51
C PHE A 181 -13.24 8.37 -19.29
N ARG A 182 -13.66 8.58 -18.03
CA ARG A 182 -14.92 9.27 -17.71
C ARG A 182 -14.75 10.72 -17.23
N ARG A 183 -13.52 11.20 -16.97
CA ARG A 183 -13.26 12.51 -16.33
C ARG A 183 -14.00 12.70 -15.00
N ASP A 184 -14.47 11.63 -14.38
CA ASP A 184 -15.06 11.67 -13.04
C ASP A 184 -13.90 11.84 -12.05
N ARG A 185 -13.98 12.87 -11.20
CA ARG A 185 -12.99 13.06 -10.12
C ARG A 185 -13.07 11.88 -9.15
N ASP A 186 -11.94 11.45 -8.62
CA ASP A 186 -11.89 10.48 -7.52
C ASP A 186 -12.78 10.99 -6.37
N PRO A 187 -13.74 10.20 -5.85
CA PRO A 187 -14.62 10.62 -4.76
C PRO A 187 -13.88 11.06 -3.49
N SER A 188 -12.62 10.63 -3.33
CA SER A 188 -11.77 11.08 -2.22
C SER A 188 -11.25 12.50 -2.38
N TYR A 189 -11.26 13.07 -3.59
CA TYR A 189 -10.76 14.43 -3.84
C TYR A 189 -11.60 15.50 -3.15
N LYS A 190 -10.96 16.31 -2.30
CA LYS A 190 -11.54 17.51 -1.69
C LYS A 190 -10.69 18.73 -2.00
N ALA A 191 -11.24 19.66 -2.79
CA ALA A 191 -10.56 20.91 -3.12
C ALA A 191 -10.19 21.70 -1.85
N HIS A 192 -8.98 22.27 -1.81
CA HIS A 192 -8.47 23.14 -0.72
C HIS A 192 -8.34 22.49 0.67
N THR A 193 -8.55 21.17 0.81
CA THR A 193 -8.49 20.49 2.12
C THR A 193 -7.08 19.97 2.46
N TYR A 194 -6.25 19.70 1.46
CA TYR A 194 -4.93 19.12 1.67
C TYR A 194 -3.85 20.19 1.87
N ARG A 195 -3.27 20.23 3.08
CA ARG A 195 -1.93 20.80 3.27
C ARG A 195 -0.92 19.72 2.92
N TYR A 196 -0.15 19.92 1.84
CA TYR A 196 0.84 18.96 1.36
C TYR A 196 2.15 19.04 2.19
N ASP A 197 2.06 18.93 3.51
CA ASP A 197 3.21 18.87 4.42
C ASP A 197 3.76 17.44 4.50
N LEU A 198 4.08 16.88 3.33
CA LEU A 198 4.61 15.53 3.20
C LEU A 198 6.04 15.46 3.71
N LEU A 199 6.26 14.60 4.69
CA LEU A 199 7.58 14.29 5.25
C LEU A 199 7.98 12.86 4.88
N CYS A 200 8.27 12.67 3.59
CA CYS A 200 8.65 11.39 2.99
C CYS A 200 10.14 11.33 2.60
N GLU A 201 11.00 12.07 3.30
CA GLU A 201 12.43 12.16 2.93
C GLU A 201 13.15 10.81 3.00
N GLY A 202 12.68 9.91 3.86
CA GLY A 202 13.18 8.55 4.03
C GLY A 202 12.65 7.53 3.01
N LEU A 203 11.74 7.92 2.10
CA LEU A 203 11.16 7.02 1.12
C LEU A 203 12.22 6.58 0.09
N LYS A 204 12.40 5.26 -0.05
CA LYS A 204 13.40 4.64 -0.94
C LYS A 204 12.77 3.94 -2.14
N ASP A 205 11.57 3.38 -1.97
CA ASP A 205 10.87 2.59 -2.99
C ASP A 205 9.44 3.10 -3.15
N LEU A 206 9.15 3.69 -4.32
CA LEU A 206 7.84 4.24 -4.66
C LEU A 206 7.30 3.56 -5.93
N ARG A 207 6.16 2.88 -5.80
CA ARG A 207 5.42 2.33 -6.94
C ARG A 207 4.00 2.90 -6.96
N LEU A 208 3.66 3.62 -8.02
CA LEU A 208 2.35 4.21 -8.24
C LEU A 208 1.77 3.66 -9.54
N VAL A 209 0.58 3.07 -9.46
CA VAL A 209 -0.07 2.40 -10.59
C VAL A 209 -1.46 2.97 -10.81
N ARG A 210 -1.75 3.37 -12.05
CA ARG A 210 -3.03 3.92 -12.50
C ARG A 210 -3.43 5.18 -11.72
N ILE A 211 -2.48 6.06 -11.42
CA ILE A 211 -2.76 7.38 -10.81
C ILE A 211 -3.19 8.38 -11.89
N VAL A 212 -4.06 9.32 -11.53
CA VAL A 212 -4.44 10.47 -12.38
C VAL A 212 -4.04 11.77 -11.69
N THR A 213 -3.33 12.66 -12.37
CA THR A 213 -3.06 14.03 -11.90
C THR A 213 -3.68 15.06 -12.84
N GLU A 214 -4.22 16.17 -12.31
CA GLU A 214 -4.71 17.31 -13.13
C GLU A 214 -3.64 18.41 -13.28
N PRO A 215 -2.77 18.40 -14.32
CA PRO A 215 -1.65 19.35 -14.44
C PRO A 215 -2.05 20.82 -14.64
N LYS A 216 -3.31 21.10 -14.99
CA LYS A 216 -3.88 22.45 -15.19
C LYS A 216 -4.86 22.87 -14.09
N GLY A 217 -5.06 22.02 -13.08
CA GLY A 217 -5.92 22.31 -11.93
C GLY A 217 -5.16 22.98 -10.78
N PRO A 218 -5.82 23.22 -9.62
CA PRO A 218 -5.14 23.55 -8.37
C PRO A 218 -4.27 22.37 -7.85
N GLU A 219 -4.39 21.21 -8.50
CA GLU A 219 -3.64 20.00 -8.26
C GLU A 219 -2.21 20.19 -8.78
N ILE A 220 -1.31 20.44 -7.83
CA ILE A 220 0.12 20.29 -8.08
C ILE A 220 0.29 18.80 -8.48
N GLY A 221 0.80 18.51 -9.69
CA GLY A 221 1.07 17.14 -10.15
C GLY A 221 2.01 16.35 -9.20
N LEU A 222 2.56 15.21 -9.60
CA LEU A 222 3.35 14.38 -8.67
C LEU A 222 4.55 15.09 -8.02
N ARG A 223 4.97 16.29 -8.48
CA ARG A 223 6.03 17.08 -7.84
C ARG A 223 5.85 17.33 -6.34
N PHE A 224 4.62 17.42 -5.79
CA PHE A 224 4.47 17.66 -4.35
C PHE A 224 5.01 16.48 -3.53
N LEU A 225 4.93 15.26 -4.06
CA LEU A 225 5.48 14.05 -3.48
C LEU A 225 6.93 13.86 -3.91
N LEU A 226 7.19 13.87 -5.21
CA LEU A 226 8.52 13.57 -5.79
C LEU A 226 9.57 14.60 -5.40
N GLY A 227 9.18 15.87 -5.26
CA GLY A 227 10.06 16.95 -4.80
C GLY A 227 10.48 16.84 -3.33
N LYS A 228 9.93 15.89 -2.57
CA LYS A 228 10.25 15.65 -1.15
C LYS A 228 11.02 14.34 -0.90
N CYS A 229 11.08 13.42 -1.87
CA CYS A 229 11.64 12.08 -1.69
C CYS A 229 13.17 12.04 -1.88
N ARG A 230 13.95 12.64 -0.97
CA ARG A 230 15.42 12.76 -1.10
C ARG A 230 16.17 11.43 -1.10
N SER A 231 15.64 10.40 -0.43
CA SER A 231 16.26 9.08 -0.33
C SER A 231 15.81 8.09 -1.40
N LEU A 232 15.05 8.56 -2.42
CA LEU A 232 14.43 7.66 -3.39
C LEU A 232 15.49 6.93 -4.22
N GLU A 233 15.40 5.59 -4.22
CA GLU A 233 16.29 4.70 -4.97
C GLU A 233 15.56 4.02 -6.13
N LYS A 234 14.27 3.74 -5.98
CA LYS A 234 13.43 3.08 -6.99
C LYS A 234 12.14 3.84 -7.18
N LEU A 235 11.82 4.13 -8.44
CA LEU A 235 10.56 4.73 -8.85
C LEU A 235 9.92 3.89 -9.95
N SER A 236 8.69 3.45 -9.74
CA SER A 236 7.84 2.87 -10.78
C SER A 236 6.55 3.67 -10.91
N LEU A 237 6.35 4.31 -12.06
CA LEU A 237 5.13 5.02 -12.41
C LEU A 237 4.46 4.25 -13.55
N GLU A 238 3.42 3.50 -13.23
CA GLU A 238 2.73 2.63 -14.19
C GLU A 238 1.33 3.16 -14.50
N TYR A 239 1.05 3.42 -15.77
CA TYR A 239 -0.20 3.98 -16.27
C TYR A 239 -0.61 5.30 -15.57
N VAL A 240 0.37 6.15 -15.23
CA VAL A 240 0.13 7.46 -14.63
C VAL A 240 -0.27 8.47 -15.71
N SER A 241 -1.42 9.12 -15.54
CA SER A 241 -1.95 10.16 -16.44
C SER A 241 -1.67 11.55 -15.89
N GLY A 242 -1.29 12.51 -16.75
CA GLY A 242 -1.06 13.91 -16.35
C GLY A 242 0.32 14.20 -15.76
N LEU A 243 1.28 13.29 -15.92
CA LEU A 243 2.68 13.50 -15.56
C LEU A 243 3.35 14.46 -16.55
N ILE A 244 3.83 15.61 -16.06
CA ILE A 244 4.37 16.68 -16.90
C ILE A 244 5.84 16.99 -16.61
N ASP A 245 6.48 17.80 -17.47
CA ASP A 245 7.89 18.15 -17.36
C ASP A 245 8.30 18.66 -15.99
N ASN A 246 7.49 19.53 -15.39
CA ASN A 246 7.75 20.08 -14.06
C ASN A 246 7.83 19.00 -12.96
N ASP A 247 7.10 17.89 -13.10
CA ASP A 247 7.13 16.80 -12.12
C ASP A 247 8.43 16.01 -12.23
N MET A 248 8.86 15.73 -13.46
CA MET A 248 10.11 15.00 -13.74
C MET A 248 11.35 15.85 -13.44
N ILE A 249 11.31 17.15 -13.72
CA ILE A 249 12.38 18.09 -13.36
C ILE A 249 12.50 18.16 -11.84
N ALA A 250 11.40 18.32 -11.11
CA ALA A 250 11.40 18.34 -9.64
C ALA A 250 11.92 17.02 -9.06
N LEU A 251 11.50 15.87 -9.60
CA LEU A 251 12.05 14.56 -9.26
C LEU A 251 13.57 14.55 -9.43
N SER A 252 14.07 14.97 -10.60
CA SER A 252 15.50 14.93 -10.91
C SER A 252 16.34 15.79 -9.95
N GLN A 253 15.83 16.96 -9.54
CA GLN A 253 16.53 17.87 -8.64
C GLN A 253 16.62 17.32 -7.20
N THR A 254 15.62 16.56 -6.76
CA THR A 254 15.53 16.03 -5.39
C THR A 254 16.11 14.62 -5.26
N CYS A 255 15.81 13.71 -6.20
CA CYS A 255 16.07 12.27 -6.08
C CYS A 255 17.45 11.88 -6.64
N LYS A 256 18.52 12.39 -6.05
CA LYS A 256 19.91 12.17 -6.53
C LYS A 256 20.39 10.72 -6.38
N ASN A 257 19.78 9.96 -5.47
CA ASN A 257 20.11 8.56 -5.19
C ASN A 257 19.34 7.56 -6.05
N LEU A 258 18.59 8.03 -7.05
CA LEU A 258 17.73 7.19 -7.88
C LEU A 258 18.58 6.19 -8.68
N LYS A 259 18.33 4.89 -8.48
CA LYS A 259 19.04 3.78 -9.12
C LYS A 259 18.23 3.15 -10.25
N SER A 260 16.91 3.15 -10.12
CA SER A 260 15.98 2.56 -11.07
C SER A 260 14.77 3.46 -11.27
N ILE A 261 14.40 3.67 -12.53
CA ILE A 261 13.17 4.34 -12.92
C ILE A 261 12.44 3.51 -13.98
N SER A 262 11.15 3.27 -13.75
CA SER A 262 10.25 2.57 -14.68
C SER A 262 9.06 3.47 -14.96
N LEU A 263 8.84 3.81 -16.23
CA LEU A 263 7.77 4.72 -16.67
C LEU A 263 6.92 4.01 -17.72
N TRP A 264 5.73 3.55 -17.33
CA TRP A 264 4.74 2.99 -18.26
C TRP A 264 3.67 4.03 -18.49
N LEU A 265 3.89 4.94 -19.42
CA LEU A 265 3.04 6.11 -19.58
C LEU A 265 1.91 5.82 -20.56
N LYS A 266 0.75 6.43 -20.32
CA LYS A 266 -0.32 6.46 -21.31
C LYS A 266 -0.08 7.65 -22.25
N PRO A 267 0.03 7.45 -23.57
CA PRO A 267 0.14 8.55 -24.51
C PRO A 267 -1.11 9.45 -24.43
N GLU A 268 -0.90 10.75 -24.42
CA GLU A 268 -1.95 11.74 -24.59
C GLU A 268 -2.15 12.03 -26.08
N HIS A 269 -3.39 12.30 -26.46
CA HIS A 269 -3.75 12.60 -27.85
C HIS A 269 -3.95 14.09 -28.04
N TYR A 270 -3.30 14.63 -29.06
CA TYR A 270 -3.40 16.02 -29.46
C TYR A 270 -3.86 16.09 -30.91
N ASN A 271 -4.91 16.87 -31.17
CA ASN A 271 -5.34 17.18 -32.53
C ASN A 271 -4.46 18.33 -33.04
N VAL A 272 -3.70 18.09 -34.10
CA VAL A 272 -2.87 19.10 -34.76
C VAL A 272 -3.31 19.15 -36.22
N GLY A 273 -4.21 20.08 -36.54
CA GLY A 273 -4.92 20.07 -37.81
C GLY A 273 -5.85 18.85 -37.91
N ASP A 274 -5.74 18.10 -39.00
CA ASP A 274 -6.49 16.85 -39.22
C ASP A 274 -5.78 15.60 -38.63
N ASP A 275 -4.57 15.76 -38.11
CA ASP A 275 -3.77 14.65 -37.58
C ASP A 275 -3.93 14.48 -36.06
N ILE A 276 -3.93 13.23 -35.61
CA ILE A 276 -3.87 12.85 -34.19
C ILE A 276 -2.43 12.48 -33.83
N ILE A 277 -1.79 13.29 -33.00
CA ILE A 277 -0.44 13.04 -32.51
C ILE A 277 -0.50 12.48 -31.10
N PHE A 278 0.27 11.42 -30.86
CA PHE A 278 0.42 10.77 -29.57
C PHE A 278 1.72 11.26 -28.91
N ARG A 279 1.63 11.88 -27.73
CA ARG A 279 2.82 12.32 -26.96
C ARG A 279 2.66 12.03 -25.49
N THR A 280 3.77 11.84 -24.78
CA THR A 280 3.81 11.85 -23.33
C THR A 280 3.63 13.28 -22.81
N GLY A 281 3.14 13.43 -21.57
CA GLY A 281 2.96 14.75 -20.95
C GLY A 281 4.26 15.50 -20.63
N PHE A 282 5.42 14.84 -20.76
CA PHE A 282 6.75 15.44 -20.63
C PHE A 282 7.59 15.24 -21.90
N THR A 283 8.61 16.07 -22.07
CA THR A 283 9.46 16.22 -23.25
C THR A 283 10.89 15.74 -22.99
N ASP A 284 11.76 15.86 -24.00
CA ASP A 284 13.20 15.55 -23.91
C ASP A 284 13.90 16.33 -22.78
N GLU A 285 13.40 17.50 -22.40
CA GLU A 285 13.95 18.29 -21.30
C GLU A 285 13.88 17.53 -19.97
N SER A 286 12.81 16.77 -19.73
CA SER A 286 12.72 15.90 -18.56
C SER A 286 13.75 14.78 -18.58
N LEU A 287 13.97 14.15 -19.74
CA LEU A 287 14.95 13.08 -19.88
C LEU A 287 16.37 13.61 -19.69
N LYS A 288 16.68 14.80 -20.24
CA LYS A 288 17.95 15.49 -20.01
C LYS A 288 18.15 15.83 -18.54
N ALA A 289 17.12 16.34 -17.86
CA ALA A 289 17.19 16.66 -16.44
C ALA A 289 17.48 15.42 -15.58
N LEU A 290 16.85 14.29 -15.87
CA LEU A 290 17.13 13.01 -15.20
C LEU A 290 18.56 12.53 -15.45
N ALA A 291 19.00 12.55 -16.72
CA ALA A 291 20.35 12.14 -17.08
C ALA A 291 21.42 13.01 -16.40
N LEU A 292 21.16 14.31 -16.22
CA LEU A 292 22.09 15.24 -15.58
C LEU A 292 22.12 15.08 -14.04
N ASN A 293 20.96 14.90 -13.41
CA ASN A 293 20.83 15.03 -11.95
C ASN A 293 20.77 13.69 -11.19
N CYS A 294 20.58 12.56 -11.88
CA CYS A 294 20.48 11.23 -11.27
C CYS A 294 21.63 10.31 -11.73
N PRO A 295 22.85 10.48 -11.19
CA PRO A 295 24.07 9.81 -11.69
C PRO A 295 24.10 8.29 -11.44
N PHE A 296 23.27 7.79 -10.53
CA PHE A 296 23.20 6.36 -10.18
C PHE A 296 22.17 5.57 -10.98
N LEU A 297 21.43 6.22 -11.89
CA LEU A 297 20.49 5.53 -12.76
C LEU A 297 21.25 4.52 -13.60
N GLN A 298 21.02 3.24 -13.31
CA GLN A 298 21.64 2.15 -14.05
C GLN A 298 20.99 2.08 -15.44
N LYS A 299 21.79 1.76 -16.46
CA LYS A 299 21.25 1.40 -17.77
C LYS A 299 20.50 0.08 -17.58
N CYS A 300 19.17 0.14 -17.69
CA CYS A 300 18.32 -1.04 -17.82
C CYS A 300 18.61 -1.75 -19.15
#